data_AF-Q8ZUM4-F1
#
_entry.id   AF-Q8ZUM4-F1
#
_cell.length_a   1.000
_cell.length_b   1.000
_cell.length_c   1.000
_cell.angle_alpha   90.00
_cell.angle_beta   90.00
_cell.angle_gamma   90.00
#
_symmetry.space_group_name_H-M   'P 1'
#
loop_
_entity.id
_entity.type
_entity.pdbx_description
1 polymer ?
#
loop_
_entity_poly.entity_id
_entity_poly.type
_entity_poly.pdbx_seq_one_letter_code
_entity_poly.pdbx_strand_id
1 'polypeptide(L)'
;MDEVFNKEDEVICALVTTPDENALEILKIFKPRHIFLAMEGRRLAAKAAALGEVRICTYLPWEIPPGFKASGPLTFLEICANRPVLVV
;
A
#
# COMPACT_ATOMS: atom_id res chain seq x y z
N MET A 1 -16.53 11.49 -26.30
CA MET A 1 -17.29 10.39 -25.67
C MET A 1 -16.49 10.07 -24.43
N ASP A 2 -16.80 10.79 -23.36
CA ASP A 2 -16.07 10.73 -22.11
C ASP A 2 -16.25 9.34 -21.50
N GLU A 3 -15.16 8.61 -21.36
CA GLU A 3 -15.14 7.39 -20.54
C GLU A 3 -15.47 7.83 -19.12
N VAL A 4 -16.68 7.53 -18.68
CA VAL A 4 -17.08 7.65 -17.28
C VAL A 4 -16.23 6.62 -16.53
N PHE A 5 -15.05 7.04 -16.07
CA PHE A 5 -14.23 6.28 -15.14
C PHE A 5 -15.09 5.97 -13.94
N ASN A 6 -15.56 4.73 -13.86
CA ASN A 6 -16.40 4.30 -12.76
C ASN A 6 -15.50 4.28 -11.52
N LYS A 7 -15.88 5.01 -10.48
CA LYS A 7 -15.09 5.18 -9.23
C LYS A 7 -14.81 3.85 -8.52
N GLU A 8 -15.43 2.77 -8.97
CA GLU A 8 -15.30 1.40 -8.47
C GLU A 8 -14.09 0.64 -9.04
N ASP A 9 -13.55 1.05 -10.20
CA ASP A 9 -12.37 0.45 -10.84
C ASP A 9 -11.03 1.07 -10.35
N GLU A 10 -11.09 2.11 -9.53
CA GLU A 10 -9.90 2.75 -8.96
C GLU A 10 -9.29 1.81 -7.91
N VAL A 11 -8.03 1.39 -8.11
CA VAL A 11 -7.29 0.61 -7.12
C VAL A 11 -7.12 1.47 -5.88
N ILE A 12 -7.85 1.14 -4.81
CA ILE A 12 -7.85 1.93 -3.58
C ILE A 12 -6.68 1.56 -2.67
N CYS A 13 -6.31 0.28 -2.66
CA CYS A 13 -5.31 -0.25 -1.75
C CYS A 13 -4.18 -0.98 -2.49
N ALA A 14 -2.97 -0.87 -1.93
CA ALA A 14 -1.85 -1.73 -2.28
C ALA A 14 -1.26 -2.41 -1.05
N LEU A 15 -0.95 -3.70 -1.18
CA LEU A 15 -0.19 -4.48 -0.22
C LEU A 15 1.15 -4.88 -0.84
N VAL A 16 2.23 -4.27 -0.36
CA VAL A 16 3.59 -4.52 -0.84
C VAL A 16 4.26 -5.51 0.11
N THR A 17 4.69 -6.64 -0.43
CA THR A 17 5.31 -7.75 0.28
C THR A 17 6.76 -7.99 -0.14
N THR A 18 7.12 -7.53 -1.34
CA THR A 18 8.46 -7.65 -1.93
C THR A 18 9.37 -6.45 -1.62
N PRO A 19 10.69 -6.64 -1.45
CA PRO A 19 11.65 -5.54 -1.39
C PRO A 19 12.10 -5.07 -2.79
N ASP A 20 11.59 -5.65 -3.89
CA ASP A 20 11.91 -5.22 -5.25
C ASP A 20 11.39 -3.80 -5.52
N GLU A 21 12.29 -2.91 -5.93
CA GLU A 21 11.98 -1.52 -6.25
C GLU A 21 11.05 -1.38 -7.45
N ASN A 22 10.98 -2.38 -8.34
CA ASN A 22 10.02 -2.40 -9.44
C ASN A 22 8.56 -2.32 -8.94
N ALA A 23 8.28 -2.77 -7.71
CA ALA A 23 6.96 -2.61 -7.09
C ALA A 23 6.57 -1.13 -6.99
N LEU A 24 7.52 -0.21 -6.77
CA LEU A 24 7.27 1.22 -6.68
C LEU A 24 6.81 1.82 -8.02
N GLU A 25 7.29 1.30 -9.14
CA GLU A 25 6.83 1.73 -10.47
C GLU A 25 5.37 1.33 -10.70
N ILE A 26 4.99 0.13 -10.26
CA ILE A 26 3.59 -0.32 -10.30
C ILE A 26 2.72 0.61 -9.44
N LEU A 27 3.17 0.99 -8.23
CA LEU A 27 2.43 1.93 -7.38
C LEU A 27 2.27 3.31 -8.04
N LYS A 28 3.26 3.80 -8.79
CA LYS A 28 3.14 5.08 -9.53
C LYS A 28 2.12 5.03 -10.66
N ILE A 29 1.93 3.87 -11.28
CA ILE A 29 0.96 3.66 -12.36
C ILE A 29 -0.46 3.63 -11.78
N PHE A 30 -0.68 2.78 -10.77
CA PHE A 30 -2.02 2.57 -10.20
C PHE A 30 -2.43 3.62 -9.17
N LYS A 31 -1.47 4.37 -8.62
CA LYS A 31 -1.69 5.47 -7.66
C LYS A 31 -2.66 5.11 -6.52
N PRO A 32 -2.45 4.00 -5.81
CA PRO A 32 -3.35 3.58 -4.75
C PRO A 32 -3.42 4.61 -3.64
N ARG A 33 -4.63 4.82 -3.10
CA ARG A 33 -4.86 5.77 -2.01
C ARG A 33 -4.20 5.33 -0.70
N HIS A 34 -4.18 4.02 -0.44
CA HIS A 34 -3.60 3.46 0.78
C HIS A 34 -2.51 2.44 0.43
N ILE A 35 -1.29 2.68 0.91
CA ILE A 35 -0.14 1.79 0.69
C ILE A 35 0.21 1.10 2.00
N PHE A 36 0.15 -0.23 2.01
CA PHE A 36 0.50 -1.07 3.14
C PHE A 36 1.78 -1.85 2.83
N LEU A 37 2.80 -1.73 3.67
CA LEU A 37 4.05 -2.47 3.53
C LEU A 37 4.11 -3.62 4.54
N ALA A 38 4.07 -4.85 4.07
CA ALA A 38 4.18 -6.06 4.86
C ALA A 38 5.52 -6.75 4.61
N MET A 39 5.91 -7.66 5.51
CA MET A 39 7.09 -8.51 5.34
C MET A 39 8.35 -7.72 4.91
N GLU A 40 8.99 -8.14 3.82
CA GLU A 40 10.19 -7.55 3.27
C GLU A 40 9.93 -6.23 2.54
N GLY A 41 8.69 -5.98 2.09
CA GLY A 41 8.30 -4.71 1.46
C GLY A 41 8.45 -3.49 2.36
N ARG A 42 8.54 -3.68 3.69
CA ARG A 42 8.85 -2.60 4.65
C ARG A 42 10.20 -1.95 4.40
N ARG A 43 11.14 -2.65 3.75
CA ARG A 43 12.44 -2.08 3.35
C ARG A 43 12.29 -0.92 2.36
N LEU A 44 11.15 -0.84 1.66
CA LEU A 44 10.84 0.22 0.72
C LEU A 44 10.18 1.45 1.36
N ALA A 45 9.96 1.46 2.69
CA ALA A 45 9.19 2.51 3.39
C ALA A 45 9.61 3.94 3.04
N ALA A 46 10.91 4.24 3.11
CA ALA A 46 11.42 5.58 2.80
C ALA A 46 11.14 6.00 1.34
N LYS A 47 11.23 5.06 0.39
CA LYS A 47 10.97 5.34 -1.03
C LYS A 47 9.46 5.43 -1.33
N ALA A 48 8.67 4.56 -0.73
CA ALA A 48 7.23 4.54 -0.87
C ALA A 48 6.55 5.78 -0.25
N ALA A 49 7.18 6.41 0.76
CA ALA A 49 6.63 7.61 1.41
C ALA A 49 6.44 8.80 0.45
N ALA A 50 7.19 8.83 -0.66
CA ALA A 50 7.02 9.84 -1.70
C ALA A 50 5.75 9.62 -2.57
N LEU A 51 5.10 8.46 -2.46
CA LEU A 51 3.98 8.05 -3.31
C LEU A 51 2.61 8.28 -2.65
N GLY A 52 2.54 8.48 -1.33
CA GLY A 52 1.28 8.70 -0.63
C GLY A 52 1.33 8.33 0.85
N GLU A 53 0.16 8.08 1.45
CA GLU A 53 0.06 7.63 2.83
C GLU A 53 0.51 6.16 2.94
N VAL A 54 1.69 5.95 3.52
CA VAL A 54 2.28 4.63 3.75
C VAL A 54 2.07 4.18 5.18
N ARG A 55 1.63 2.94 5.35
CA ARG A 55 1.48 2.25 6.65
C ARG A 55 2.27 0.95 6.66
N ILE A 56 2.92 0.66 7.78
CA ILE A 56 3.61 -0.60 7.99
C ILE A 56 2.60 -1.64 8.46
N CYS A 57 2.33 -2.65 7.63
CA CYS A 57 1.45 -3.75 7.95
C CYS A 57 2.17 -4.77 8.84
N THR A 58 1.94 -4.69 10.14
CA THR A 58 2.53 -5.60 11.13
C THR A 58 1.77 -5.58 12.46
N TYR A 59 1.93 -6.66 13.24
CA TYR A 59 1.59 -6.71 14.66
C TYR A 59 2.80 -6.48 15.58
N LEU A 60 4.01 -6.38 15.02
CA LEU A 60 5.26 -6.36 15.77
C LEU A 60 5.83 -4.93 15.80
N PRO A 61 5.87 -4.25 16.97
CA PRO A 61 6.27 -2.85 17.05
C PRO A 61 7.71 -2.56 16.59
N TRP A 62 8.63 -3.51 16.76
CA TRP A 62 10.04 -3.35 16.37
C TRP A 62 10.27 -3.41 14.86
N GLU A 63 9.27 -3.78 14.06
CA GLU A 63 9.36 -3.83 12.60
C GLU A 63 8.94 -2.50 11.94
N ILE A 64 8.59 -1.49 12.73
CA ILE A 64 8.13 -0.19 12.25
C ILE A 64 9.34 0.75 12.13
N PRO A 65 9.70 1.21 10.92
CA PRO A 65 10.77 2.19 10.78
C PRO A 65 10.39 3.54 11.41
N PRO A 66 11.37 4.34 11.88
CA PRO A 66 11.11 5.66 12.45
C PRO A 66 10.29 6.56 11.51
N GLY A 67 9.28 7.23 12.07
CA GLY A 67 8.42 8.16 11.32
C GLY A 67 7.25 7.50 10.58
N PHE A 68 7.11 6.17 10.62
CA PHE A 68 5.99 5.47 9.99
C PHE A 68 4.92 5.06 11.00
N LYS A 69 3.66 5.02 10.53
CA LYS A 69 2.54 4.49 11.30
C LYS A 69 2.40 2.98 11.05
N ALA A 70 2.09 2.23 12.10
CA ALA A 70 1.67 0.85 11.96
C ALA A 70 0.18 0.74 11.61
N SER A 71 -0.15 -0.34 10.92
CA SER A 71 -1.51 -0.84 10.74
C SER A 71 -1.49 -2.35 10.91
N GLY A 72 -2.39 -2.89 11.72
CA GLY A 72 -2.53 -4.34 11.80
C GLY A 72 -3.09 -4.91 10.49
N PRO A 73 -2.79 -6.16 10.14
CA PRO A 73 -3.45 -6.89 9.05
C PRO A 73 -4.99 -6.83 9.06
N LEU A 74 -5.63 -6.87 10.24
CA LEU A 74 -7.09 -6.67 10.33
C LEU A 74 -7.54 -5.29 9.87
N THR A 75 -6.83 -4.23 10.25
CA THR A 75 -7.13 -2.86 9.80
C THR A 75 -6.96 -2.71 8.28
N PHE A 76 -5.99 -3.41 7.68
CA PHE A 76 -5.87 -3.48 6.22
C PHE A 76 -7.12 -4.13 5.60
N LEU A 77 -7.55 -5.28 6.11
CA LEU A 77 -8.74 -5.96 5.60
C LEU A 77 -10.00 -5.10 5.75
N GLU A 78 -10.16 -4.39 6.86
CA GLU A 78 -11.28 -3.47 7.10
C GLU A 78 -11.29 -2.29 6.11
N ILE A 79 -10.13 -1.64 5.91
CA ILE A 79 -10.02 -0.49 5.00
C ILE A 79 -10.24 -0.90 3.53
N CYS A 80 -9.76 -2.07 3.16
CA CYS A 80 -9.75 -2.54 1.77
C CYS A 80 -10.89 -3.51 1.43
N ALA A 81 -11.81 -3.76 2.37
CA ALA A 81 -12.94 -4.66 2.17
C ALA A 81 -13.78 -4.25 0.97
N ASN A 82 -14.11 -5.22 0.10
CA ASN A 82 -14.90 -5.02 -1.12
C ASN A 82 -14.29 -3.99 -2.10
N ARG A 83 -12.98 -3.75 -2.04
CA ARG A 83 -12.24 -2.90 -2.97
C ARG A 83 -11.18 -3.71 -3.72
N PRO A 84 -10.86 -3.35 -4.97
CA PRO A 84 -9.68 -3.90 -5.65
C PRO A 84 -8.41 -3.61 -4.85
N VAL A 85 -7.58 -4.64 -4.68
CA VAL A 85 -6.28 -4.54 -4.00
C VAL A 85 -5.18 -4.96 -4.96
N LEU A 86 -4.18 -4.10 -5.12
CA LEU A 86 -2.94 -4.45 -5.80
C LEU A 86 -2.01 -5.15 -4.81
N VAL A 87 -1.58 -6.37 -5.11
CA VAL A 87 -0.59 -7.10 -4.31
C VAL A 87 0.69 -7.21 -5.11
N VAL A 88 1.80 -6.71 -4.55
CA VAL A 88 3.11 -6.63 -5.22
C VAL A 88 4.24 -7.07 -4.31
#